data_AF-A0A5C6ZST1-F1
#
_entry.id   AF-A0A5C6ZST1-F1
#
_cell.length_a   1.000
_cell.length_b   1.000
_cell.length_c   1.000
_cell.angle_alpha   90.00
_cell.angle_beta   90.00
_cell.angle_gamma   90.00
#
_symmetry.space_group_name_H-M   'P 1'
#
loop_
_entity.id
_entity.type
_entity.pdbx_description
1 polymer ?
#
loop_
_entity_poly.entity_id
_entity_poly.type
_entity_poly.pdbx_seq_one_letter_code
_entity_poly.pdbx_strand_id
1 'polypeptide(L)'
;MGKEYINKIKFNIKKCFTKKFFKGDTELIVKNILFKNYFDTIKIQTTYDTLDEIEECIERQRGGAYFRFGDGDVFLMELKNDSFQNANRKLSIEISEAFGLAGKNIFKTLPIHSNLFGYDNGMFNGNHKNEDHFAKQLLYATFPYFIGHKIYSPVALHFIATNKVHRANSFLKVLKANTKVFVGNKNFTSKSIELLFGDSIHIKTPSTNAYSEIDRIHNESTEAIDKISHCVVCIAMGCSGRALMKRLHHYTRSKNVFLFDFGSLLDGVNGNDSRTWLKVNEINYDELTGNL
;
A
#
# COMPACT_ATOMS: atom_id res chain seq x y z
N MET A 1 -9.68 -24.68 18.54
CA MET A 1 -10.16 -25.22 17.24
C MET A 1 -10.24 -24.16 16.10
N GLY A 2 -9.54 -23.02 16.15
CA GLY A 2 -9.75 -21.92 15.16
C GLY A 2 -8.67 -21.73 14.09
N LYS A 3 -7.37 -21.80 14.42
CA LYS A 3 -6.29 -21.43 13.48
C LYS A 3 -5.95 -22.51 12.44
N GLU A 4 -5.95 -23.78 12.86
CA GLU A 4 -5.69 -24.91 11.95
C GLU A 4 -6.81 -25.09 10.91
N TYR A 5 -8.06 -24.92 11.32
CA TYR A 5 -9.22 -25.06 10.43
C TYR A 5 -9.26 -23.94 9.38
N ILE A 6 -8.98 -22.69 9.79
CA ILE A 6 -8.87 -21.55 8.87
C ILE A 6 -7.69 -21.73 7.91
N ASN A 7 -6.54 -22.23 8.37
CA ASN A 7 -5.39 -22.50 7.49
C ASN A 7 -5.68 -23.65 6.50
N LYS A 8 -6.41 -24.69 6.93
CA LYS A 8 -6.84 -25.80 6.07
C LYS A 8 -7.86 -25.34 5.02
N ILE A 9 -8.77 -24.43 5.39
CA ILE A 9 -9.70 -23.76 4.47
C ILE A 9 -8.94 -22.83 3.51
N LYS A 10 -8.02 -21.97 3.98
CA LYS A 10 -7.20 -21.08 3.13
C LYS A 10 -6.37 -21.86 2.11
N PHE A 11 -5.74 -22.95 2.54
CA PHE A 11 -4.94 -23.81 1.66
C PHE A 11 -5.79 -24.59 0.66
N ASN A 12 -6.98 -25.07 1.07
CA ASN A 12 -7.90 -25.77 0.17
C ASN A 12 -8.63 -24.85 -0.79
N ILE A 13 -9.03 -23.64 -0.39
CA ILE A 13 -9.66 -22.67 -1.30
C ILE A 13 -8.66 -22.31 -2.42
N LYS A 14 -7.42 -21.94 -2.07
CA LYS A 14 -6.39 -21.63 -3.09
C LYS A 14 -6.08 -22.83 -4.00
N LYS A 15 -6.13 -24.06 -3.48
CA LYS A 15 -6.04 -25.31 -4.28
C LYS A 15 -7.30 -25.64 -5.10
N CYS A 16 -8.49 -25.31 -4.63
CA CYS A 16 -9.76 -25.53 -5.34
C CYS A 16 -9.88 -24.59 -6.55
N PHE A 17 -9.39 -23.35 -6.43
CA PHE A 17 -9.31 -22.39 -7.54
C PHE A 17 -8.18 -22.70 -8.54
N THR A 18 -7.21 -23.57 -8.19
CA THR A 18 -6.07 -23.91 -9.07
C THR A 18 -6.07 -25.34 -9.60
N LYS A 19 -6.84 -26.25 -9.00
CA LYS A 19 -7.05 -27.61 -9.52
C LYS A 19 -8.22 -27.63 -10.48
N LYS A 20 -7.96 -28.23 -11.64
CA LYS A 20 -8.82 -28.63 -12.78
C LYS A 20 -10.26 -29.15 -12.51
N PHE A 21 -10.76 -29.15 -11.28
CA PHE A 21 -12.01 -29.79 -10.86
C PHE A 21 -13.24 -28.88 -10.82
N PHE A 22 -13.07 -27.57 -10.84
CA PHE A 22 -14.19 -26.62 -10.95
C PHE A 22 -13.90 -25.69 -12.13
N LYS A 23 -14.40 -26.04 -13.32
CA LYS A 23 -14.41 -25.12 -14.46
C LYS A 23 -15.84 -24.62 -14.64
N GLY A 24 -16.02 -23.30 -14.69
CA GLY A 24 -17.32 -22.67 -14.97
C GLY A 24 -18.13 -22.29 -13.72
N ASP A 25 -19.45 -22.43 -13.81
CA ASP A 25 -20.42 -21.83 -12.88
C ASP A 25 -20.22 -22.20 -11.41
N THR A 26 -19.71 -23.40 -11.09
CA THR A 26 -19.49 -23.83 -9.70
C THR A 26 -18.44 -22.97 -8.98
N GLU A 27 -17.37 -22.58 -9.67
CA GLU A 27 -16.33 -21.70 -9.10
C GLU A 27 -16.93 -20.33 -8.76
N LEU A 28 -17.75 -19.79 -9.66
CA LEU A 28 -18.45 -18.53 -9.48
C LEU A 28 -19.48 -18.60 -8.34
N ILE A 29 -20.24 -19.70 -8.24
CA ILE A 29 -21.19 -19.94 -7.15
C ILE A 29 -20.47 -19.96 -5.80
N VAL A 30 -19.38 -20.73 -5.69
CA VAL A 30 -18.59 -20.79 -4.44
C VAL A 30 -17.99 -19.42 -4.11
N LYS A 31 -17.45 -18.71 -5.10
CA LYS A 31 -16.93 -17.35 -4.94
C LYS A 31 -18.01 -16.40 -4.41
N ASN A 32 -19.22 -16.45 -4.96
CA ASN A 32 -20.35 -15.63 -4.55
C ASN A 32 -20.83 -15.94 -3.13
N ILE A 33 -20.92 -17.22 -2.76
CA ILE A 33 -21.31 -17.64 -1.40
C ILE A 33 -20.28 -17.14 -0.37
N LEU A 34 -18.99 -17.37 -0.65
CA LEU A 34 -17.91 -16.91 0.23
C LEU A 34 -17.90 -15.39 0.35
N PHE A 35 -18.06 -14.69 -0.78
CA PHE A 35 -18.11 -13.24 -0.79
C PHE A 35 -19.29 -12.71 0.02
N LYS A 36 -20.49 -13.27 -0.14
CA LYS A 36 -21.67 -12.86 0.63
C LYS A 36 -21.43 -12.96 2.14
N ASN A 37 -20.88 -14.09 2.60
CA ASN A 37 -20.59 -14.28 4.04
C ASN A 37 -19.50 -13.34 4.55
N TYR A 38 -18.51 -13.02 3.71
CA TYR A 38 -17.42 -12.12 4.07
C TYR A 38 -17.89 -10.66 4.09
N PHE A 39 -18.66 -10.26 3.09
CA PHE A 39 -19.08 -8.88 2.81
C PHE A 39 -19.71 -8.17 4.02
N ASP A 40 -20.66 -8.81 4.71
CA ASP A 40 -21.40 -8.19 5.82
C ASP A 40 -20.52 -7.89 7.07
N THR A 41 -19.34 -8.50 7.15
CA THR A 41 -18.44 -8.40 8.32
C THR A 41 -17.24 -7.49 8.10
N ILE A 42 -17.03 -7.02 6.86
CA ILE A 42 -15.83 -6.26 6.51
C ILE A 42 -16.02 -4.81 6.88
N LYS A 43 -15.02 -4.29 7.58
CA LYS A 43 -14.82 -2.87 7.80
C LYS A 43 -13.39 -2.50 7.44
N ILE A 44 -13.23 -1.34 6.83
CA ILE A 44 -11.92 -0.73 6.65
C ILE A 44 -11.48 -0.13 7.99
N GLN A 45 -10.19 -0.26 8.33
CA GLN A 45 -9.63 0.45 9.48
C GLN A 45 -9.60 1.95 9.20
N THR A 46 -9.76 2.75 10.25
CA THR A 46 -9.66 4.21 10.14
C THR A 46 -8.25 4.61 9.70
N THR A 47 -8.10 5.83 9.19
CA THR A 47 -6.78 6.39 8.84
C THR A 47 -5.90 6.54 10.08
N TYR A 48 -6.50 6.88 11.23
CA TYR A 48 -5.81 6.95 12.52
C TYR A 48 -5.28 5.58 12.97
N ASP A 49 -6.14 4.57 13.08
CA ASP A 49 -5.72 3.23 13.51
C ASP A 49 -4.65 2.65 12.58
N THR A 50 -4.78 2.95 11.27
CA THR A 50 -3.79 2.54 10.27
C THR A 50 -2.42 3.17 10.56
N LEU A 51 -2.34 4.49 10.79
CA LEU A 51 -1.07 5.14 11.10
C LEU A 51 -0.51 4.72 12.46
N ASP A 52 -1.35 4.61 13.49
CA ASP A 52 -0.93 4.25 14.84
C ASP A 52 -0.30 2.85 14.87
N GLU A 53 -0.90 1.85 14.20
CA GLU A 53 -0.31 0.51 14.15
C GLU A 53 0.99 0.47 13.32
N ILE A 54 1.10 1.28 12.27
CA ILE A 54 2.33 1.40 11.48
C ILE A 54 3.45 2.07 12.29
N GLU A 55 3.13 3.17 12.98
CA GLU A 55 4.04 3.91 13.84
C GLU A 55 4.57 3.01 14.95
N GLU A 56 3.69 2.29 15.65
CA GLU A 56 4.09 1.32 16.68
C GLU A 56 5.04 0.26 16.10
N CYS A 57 4.79 -0.20 14.86
CA CYS A 57 5.66 -1.17 14.21
C CYS A 57 7.07 -0.60 13.94
N ILE A 58 7.15 0.65 13.45
CA ILE A 58 8.40 1.34 13.15
C ILE A 58 9.17 1.63 14.44
N GLU A 59 8.53 2.21 15.46
CA GLU A 59 9.17 2.56 16.74
C GLU A 59 9.70 1.34 17.48
N ARG A 60 9.01 0.20 17.38
CA ARG A 60 9.46 -1.08 17.93
C ARG A 60 10.48 -1.80 17.05
N GLN A 61 10.97 -1.14 16.01
CA GLN A 61 11.97 -1.63 15.06
C GLN A 61 11.59 -2.99 14.44
N ARG A 62 10.30 -3.23 14.23
CA ARG A 62 9.81 -4.51 13.73
C ARG A 62 9.82 -4.49 12.20
N GLY A 63 10.30 -5.58 11.61
CA GLY A 63 10.14 -5.81 10.18
C GLY A 63 8.66 -5.92 9.79
N GLY A 64 8.33 -5.44 8.58
CA GLY A 64 6.96 -5.36 8.12
C GLY A 64 6.83 -4.61 6.80
N ALA A 65 5.59 -4.39 6.36
CA ALA A 65 5.33 -3.60 5.17
C ALA A 65 3.92 -3.02 5.18
N TYR A 66 3.81 -1.77 4.76
CA TYR A 66 2.55 -1.08 4.48
C TYR A 66 2.33 -0.93 2.99
N PHE A 67 1.47 -1.79 2.44
CA PHE A 67 1.15 -1.85 1.01
C PHE A 67 -0.09 -1.02 0.72
N ARG A 68 0.10 0.14 0.08
CA ARG A 68 -0.99 1.01 -0.38
C ARG A 68 -1.48 0.58 -1.76
N PHE A 69 -2.36 -0.42 -1.79
CA PHE A 69 -3.08 -0.78 -3.01
C PHE A 69 -4.16 0.26 -3.31
N GLY A 70 -4.10 0.85 -4.50
CA GLY A 70 -5.14 1.67 -5.11
C GLY A 70 -6.05 0.86 -6.04
N ASP A 71 -7.00 1.56 -6.66
CA ASP A 71 -7.86 1.03 -7.71
C ASP A 71 -7.06 0.64 -8.96
N GLY A 72 -6.08 1.45 -9.35
CA GLY A 72 -5.14 1.13 -10.43
C GLY A 72 -4.38 -0.18 -10.22
N ASP A 73 -4.03 -0.55 -8.98
CA ASP A 73 -3.40 -1.85 -8.70
C ASP A 73 -4.37 -3.01 -8.93
N VAL A 74 -5.65 -2.86 -8.57
CA VAL A 74 -6.69 -3.86 -8.84
C VAL A 74 -6.87 -4.03 -10.35
N PHE A 75 -6.88 -2.93 -11.11
CA PHE A 75 -6.98 -2.97 -12.57
C PHE A 75 -5.78 -3.68 -13.20
N LEU A 76 -4.56 -3.33 -12.80
CA LEU A 76 -3.35 -3.95 -13.31
C LEU A 76 -3.27 -5.45 -12.96
N MET A 77 -3.75 -5.83 -11.77
CA MET A 77 -3.90 -7.24 -11.38
C MET A 77 -4.79 -7.99 -12.38
N GLU A 78 -5.89 -7.38 -12.83
CA GLU A 78 -6.83 -7.91 -13.84
C GLU A 78 -6.38 -7.71 -15.30
N LEU A 79 -5.11 -7.35 -15.54
CA LEU A 79 -4.56 -7.04 -16.87
C LEU A 79 -5.23 -5.85 -17.58
N LYS A 80 -5.72 -4.88 -16.82
CA LYS A 80 -6.25 -3.60 -17.32
C LYS A 80 -5.26 -2.48 -17.04
N ASN A 81 -5.15 -1.52 -17.95
CA ASN A 81 -4.24 -0.38 -17.80
C ASN A 81 -4.67 0.53 -16.62
N ASP A 82 -3.68 1.15 -15.98
CA ASP A 82 -3.84 2.30 -15.08
C ASP A 82 -3.48 3.60 -15.83
N SER A 83 -3.81 4.76 -15.25
CA SER A 83 -3.49 6.07 -15.83
C SER A 83 -2.00 6.32 -16.08
N PHE A 84 -1.09 5.66 -15.34
CA PHE A 84 0.37 5.90 -15.44
C PHE A 84 1.18 4.64 -15.74
N GLN A 85 0.53 3.48 -15.90
CA GLN A 85 1.20 2.20 -16.09
C GLN A 85 0.39 1.30 -17.02
N ASN A 86 1.05 0.85 -18.10
CA ASN A 86 0.49 -0.17 -18.98
C ASN A 86 0.48 -1.52 -18.28
N ALA A 87 -0.64 -2.23 -18.42
CA ALA A 87 -0.75 -3.60 -17.98
C ALA A 87 0.20 -4.49 -18.77
N ASN A 88 0.85 -5.40 -18.06
CA ASN A 88 1.57 -6.50 -18.66
C ASN A 88 1.49 -7.71 -17.75
N ARG A 89 1.67 -8.90 -18.32
CA ARG A 89 1.51 -10.17 -17.60
C ARG A 89 2.45 -10.31 -16.41
N LYS A 90 3.70 -9.85 -16.55
CA LYS A 90 4.70 -9.94 -15.47
C LYS A 90 4.28 -9.09 -14.28
N LEU A 91 3.91 -7.83 -14.53
CA LEU A 91 3.43 -6.90 -13.50
C LEU A 91 2.14 -7.38 -12.82
N SER A 92 1.16 -7.86 -13.59
CA SER A 92 -0.10 -8.42 -13.05
C SER A 92 0.16 -9.58 -12.07
N ILE A 93 1.09 -10.48 -12.43
CA ILE A 93 1.51 -11.58 -11.54
C ILE A 93 2.14 -11.02 -10.26
N GLU A 94 3.08 -10.08 -10.37
CA GLU A 94 3.75 -9.52 -9.19
C GLU A 94 2.81 -8.72 -8.28
N ILE A 95 1.82 -8.02 -8.83
CA ILE A 95 0.78 -7.35 -8.05
C ILE A 95 -0.12 -8.38 -7.35
N SER A 96 -0.52 -9.46 -8.04
CA SER A 96 -1.28 -10.56 -7.44
C SER A 96 -0.52 -11.22 -6.28
N GLU A 97 0.79 -11.42 -6.45
CA GLU A 97 1.69 -11.93 -5.42
C GLU A 97 1.78 -10.95 -4.23
N ALA A 98 1.87 -9.64 -4.49
CA ALA A 98 1.88 -8.61 -3.46
C ALA A 98 0.57 -8.62 -2.63
N PHE A 99 -0.60 -8.69 -3.28
CA PHE A 99 -1.89 -8.88 -2.58
C PHE A 99 -1.89 -10.17 -1.75
N GLY A 100 -1.25 -11.22 -2.26
CA GLY A 100 -1.10 -12.52 -1.62
C GLY A 100 -0.18 -12.54 -0.40
N LEU A 101 0.58 -11.48 -0.11
CA LEU A 101 1.42 -11.41 1.07
C LEU A 101 0.56 -11.42 2.35
N ALA A 102 1.07 -12.10 3.37
CA ALA A 102 0.41 -12.25 4.65
C ALA A 102 1.47 -12.50 5.71
N GLY A 103 1.18 -12.09 6.95
CA GLY A 103 2.09 -12.24 8.06
C GLY A 103 1.83 -11.21 9.14
N LYS A 104 2.58 -11.30 10.23
CA LYS A 104 2.63 -10.25 11.24
C LYS A 104 3.19 -8.97 10.60
N ASN A 105 2.63 -7.81 10.95
CA ASN A 105 3.05 -6.49 10.46
C ASN A 105 2.97 -6.32 8.92
N ILE A 106 2.09 -7.06 8.25
CA ILE A 106 1.76 -6.83 6.83
C ILE A 106 0.43 -6.08 6.78
N PHE A 107 0.53 -4.78 6.56
CA PHE A 107 -0.58 -3.85 6.51
C PHE A 107 -1.05 -3.71 5.06
N LYS A 108 -2.06 -4.51 4.68
CA LYS A 108 -2.64 -4.47 3.33
C LYS A 108 -3.83 -3.56 3.28
N THR A 109 -3.85 -2.67 2.30
CA THR A 109 -4.92 -1.72 2.11
C THR A 109 -5.82 -2.09 0.94
N LEU A 110 -7.00 -1.47 0.87
CA LEU A 110 -7.85 -1.49 -0.31
C LEU A 110 -8.70 -0.20 -0.31
N PRO A 111 -8.91 0.49 -1.44
CA PRO A 111 -9.63 1.76 -1.44
C PRO A 111 -11.14 1.48 -1.47
N ILE A 112 -11.69 1.06 -0.33
CA ILE A 112 -13.11 0.74 -0.18
C ILE A 112 -13.82 1.67 0.81
N HIS A 113 -13.27 2.85 1.11
CA HIS A 113 -13.94 3.82 1.97
C HIS A 113 -15.30 4.20 1.36
N SER A 114 -16.39 3.75 1.97
CA SER A 114 -17.75 3.90 1.45
C SER A 114 -18.76 3.71 2.59
N ASN A 115 -20.04 3.97 2.35
CA ASN A 115 -21.05 3.81 3.42
C ASN A 115 -21.16 2.34 3.88
N LEU A 116 -20.90 1.38 2.98
CA LEU A 116 -20.90 -0.05 3.31
C LEU A 116 -19.77 -0.44 4.26
N PHE A 117 -18.54 -0.01 3.98
CA PHE A 117 -17.34 -0.53 4.66
C PHE A 117 -16.78 0.43 5.72
N GLY A 118 -17.26 1.66 5.78
CA GLY A 118 -16.78 2.72 6.67
C GLY A 118 -15.85 3.71 5.96
N TYR A 119 -15.77 4.92 6.50
CA TYR A 119 -14.87 5.99 6.07
C TYR A 119 -14.73 7.01 7.21
N ASP A 120 -13.68 7.83 7.19
CA ASP A 120 -13.47 8.84 8.23
C ASP A 120 -14.24 10.14 7.94
N ASN A 121 -14.65 10.82 9.01
CA ASN A 121 -15.30 12.13 8.91
C ASN A 121 -14.42 13.14 8.18
N GLY A 122 -14.91 13.70 7.08
CA GLY A 122 -14.16 14.58 6.18
C GLY A 122 -13.89 13.95 4.80
N MET A 123 -14.02 12.63 4.66
CA MET A 123 -14.01 11.98 3.35
C MET A 123 -15.34 12.20 2.62
N PHE A 124 -15.27 12.55 1.33
CA PHE A 124 -16.43 12.74 0.46
C PHE A 124 -16.11 12.28 -0.96
N ASN A 125 -17.11 12.16 -1.82
CA ASN A 125 -16.89 11.65 -3.19
C ASN A 125 -15.96 12.59 -3.96
N GLY A 126 -14.88 12.03 -4.51
CA GLY A 126 -13.78 12.80 -5.11
C GLY A 126 -12.65 13.15 -4.13
N ASN A 127 -12.84 12.93 -2.83
CA ASN A 127 -11.83 13.05 -1.78
C ASN A 127 -11.82 11.80 -0.89
N HIS A 128 -11.14 10.76 -1.39
CA HIS A 128 -10.89 9.49 -0.69
C HIS A 128 -12.11 8.60 -0.37
N LYS A 129 -13.35 9.08 -0.52
CA LYS A 129 -14.57 8.26 -0.46
C LYS A 129 -14.97 7.77 -1.86
N ASN A 130 -15.31 6.49 -1.94
CA ASN A 130 -15.80 5.82 -3.13
C ASN A 130 -17.31 5.57 -3.05
N GLU A 131 -17.94 5.47 -4.21
CA GLU A 131 -19.29 4.94 -4.35
C GLU A 131 -19.34 3.47 -3.91
N ASP A 132 -20.44 3.09 -3.26
CA ASP A 132 -20.63 1.75 -2.69
C ASP A 132 -20.51 0.63 -3.75
N HIS A 133 -21.04 0.87 -4.96
CA HIS A 133 -20.96 -0.10 -6.05
C HIS A 133 -19.50 -0.35 -6.49
N PHE A 134 -18.70 0.71 -6.57
CA PHE A 134 -17.30 0.65 -6.98
C PHE A 134 -16.44 0.00 -5.90
N ALA A 135 -16.62 0.41 -4.63
CA ALA A 135 -15.95 -0.22 -3.49
C ALA A 135 -16.26 -1.74 -3.43
N LYS A 136 -17.52 -2.13 -3.65
CA LYS A 136 -17.92 -3.54 -3.71
C LYS A 136 -17.24 -4.29 -4.86
N GLN A 137 -17.09 -3.68 -6.02
CA GLN A 137 -16.40 -4.26 -7.17
C GLN A 137 -14.92 -4.53 -6.85
N LEU A 138 -14.22 -3.53 -6.28
CA LEU A 138 -12.81 -3.67 -5.90
C LEU A 138 -12.60 -4.76 -4.85
N LEU A 139 -13.49 -4.82 -3.85
CA LEU A 139 -13.47 -5.89 -2.86
C LEU A 139 -13.75 -7.25 -3.52
N TYR A 140 -14.77 -7.37 -4.38
CA TYR A 140 -15.09 -8.64 -5.03
C TYR A 140 -13.94 -9.19 -5.90
N ALA A 141 -13.17 -8.30 -6.55
CA ALA A 141 -11.99 -8.66 -7.32
C ALA A 141 -10.84 -9.21 -6.44
N THR A 142 -10.74 -8.74 -5.20
CA THR A 142 -9.57 -8.97 -4.33
C THR A 142 -9.85 -9.75 -3.05
N PHE A 143 -11.11 -10.04 -2.72
CA PHE A 143 -11.50 -10.58 -1.41
C PHE A 143 -10.75 -11.86 -0.99
N PRO A 144 -10.36 -12.80 -1.88
CA PRO A 144 -9.63 -13.99 -1.46
C PRO A 144 -8.30 -13.66 -0.76
N TYR A 145 -7.72 -12.49 -1.05
CA TYR A 145 -6.49 -12.01 -0.43
C TYR A 145 -6.70 -11.39 0.96
N PHE A 146 -7.94 -11.06 1.32
CA PHE A 146 -8.28 -10.37 2.57
C PHE A 146 -9.01 -11.27 3.60
N ILE A 147 -9.35 -12.51 3.25
CA ILE A 147 -10.00 -13.44 4.19
C ILE A 147 -9.17 -13.61 5.47
N GLY A 148 -9.75 -13.20 6.61
CA GLY A 148 -9.10 -13.26 7.92
C GLY A 148 -7.98 -12.24 8.13
N HIS A 149 -7.97 -11.15 7.35
CA HIS A 149 -7.06 -10.02 7.50
C HIS A 149 -7.86 -8.72 7.69
N LYS A 150 -7.29 -7.78 8.47
CA LYS A 150 -7.77 -6.40 8.48
C LYS A 150 -7.53 -5.76 7.10
N ILE A 151 -8.42 -4.85 6.70
CA ILE A 151 -8.22 -4.00 5.52
C ILE A 151 -7.86 -2.62 6.04
N TYR A 152 -6.64 -2.17 5.77
CA TYR A 152 -6.16 -0.86 6.21
C TYR A 152 -6.51 0.24 5.20
N SER A 153 -6.45 1.50 5.62
CA SER A 153 -6.72 2.64 4.74
C SER A 153 -5.54 2.89 3.79
N PRO A 154 -5.68 2.91 2.45
CA PRO A 154 -4.59 3.25 1.52
C PRO A 154 -4.19 4.72 1.54
N VAL A 155 -4.99 5.57 2.17
CA VAL A 155 -4.84 7.02 2.16
C VAL A 155 -4.57 7.56 3.57
N ALA A 156 -4.16 6.69 4.51
CA ALA A 156 -3.99 7.03 5.91
C ALA A 156 -3.18 8.32 6.12
N LEU A 157 -1.96 8.37 5.59
CA LEU A 157 -1.12 9.56 5.67
C LEU A 157 -1.68 10.75 4.87
N HIS A 158 -2.27 10.50 3.69
CA HIS A 158 -2.79 11.57 2.81
C HIS A 158 -3.95 12.31 3.46
N PHE A 159 -4.90 11.56 4.04
CA PHE A 159 -6.06 12.11 4.70
C PHE A 159 -5.72 12.79 6.03
N ILE A 160 -4.85 12.18 6.85
CA ILE A 160 -4.41 12.79 8.12
C ILE A 160 -3.59 14.07 7.85
N ALA A 161 -2.79 14.11 6.78
CA ALA A 161 -2.04 15.31 6.40
C ALA A 161 -2.94 16.51 6.07
N THR A 162 -4.20 16.28 5.68
CA THR A 162 -5.12 17.38 5.34
C THR A 162 -6.08 17.70 6.50
N ASN A 163 -6.55 16.70 7.24
CA ASN A 163 -7.58 16.89 8.26
C ASN A 163 -7.03 17.05 9.67
N LYS A 164 -5.79 16.59 9.91
CA LYS A 164 -5.17 16.44 11.23
C LYS A 164 -3.66 16.67 11.15
N VAL A 165 -3.27 17.83 10.62
CA VAL A 165 -1.89 18.20 10.25
C VAL A 165 -0.87 17.87 11.35
N HIS A 166 -1.14 18.22 12.61
CA HIS A 166 -0.21 17.91 13.72
C HIS A 166 0.04 16.41 13.91
N ARG A 167 -0.98 15.56 13.75
CA ARG A 167 -0.81 14.09 13.83
C ARG A 167 0.04 13.58 12.66
N ALA A 168 -0.18 14.11 11.45
CA ALA A 168 0.65 13.77 10.30
C ALA A 168 2.10 14.24 10.49
N ASN A 169 2.32 15.45 10.99
CA ASN A 169 3.66 15.96 11.31
C ASN A 169 4.38 15.03 12.31
N SER A 170 3.71 14.61 13.40
CA SER A 170 4.28 13.65 14.34
C SER A 170 4.66 12.32 13.67
N PHE A 171 3.79 11.76 12.83
CA PHE A 171 4.10 10.54 12.07
C PHE A 171 5.30 10.74 11.14
N LEU A 172 5.36 11.87 10.44
CA LEU A 172 6.45 12.20 9.52
C LEU A 172 7.79 12.34 10.26
N LYS A 173 7.81 12.82 11.51
CA LYS A 173 9.02 12.83 12.35
C LYS A 173 9.52 11.42 12.64
N VAL A 174 8.63 10.50 13.02
CA VAL A 174 8.99 9.08 13.22
C VAL A 174 9.51 8.48 11.93
N LEU A 175 8.84 8.74 10.81
CA LEU A 175 9.25 8.25 9.50
C LEU A 175 10.64 8.79 9.10
N LYS A 176 10.87 10.10 9.25
CA LYS A 176 12.16 10.77 8.97
C LYS A 176 13.30 10.18 9.79
N ALA A 177 13.10 9.98 11.10
CA ALA A 177 14.14 9.45 11.99
C ALA A 177 14.58 8.03 11.61
N ASN A 178 13.66 7.21 11.10
CA ASN A 178 13.90 5.79 10.82
C ASN A 178 14.17 5.47 9.35
N THR A 179 13.89 6.39 8.42
CA THR A 179 14.16 6.19 7.00
C THR A 179 15.66 6.24 6.73
N LYS A 180 16.17 5.23 6.02
CA LYS A 180 17.57 5.16 5.59
C LYS A 180 17.73 4.93 4.09
N VAL A 181 16.68 4.45 3.44
CA VAL A 181 16.63 4.27 1.99
C VAL A 181 15.34 4.87 1.49
N PHE A 182 15.45 5.75 0.51
CA PHE A 182 14.32 6.31 -0.23
C PHE A 182 14.37 5.82 -1.68
N VAL A 183 13.29 5.20 -2.15
CA VAL A 183 13.16 4.73 -3.54
C VAL A 183 12.06 5.53 -4.24
N GLY A 184 12.42 6.34 -5.22
CA GLY A 184 11.46 7.20 -5.89
C GLY A 184 12.04 7.99 -7.06
N ASN A 185 11.17 8.81 -7.67
CA ASN A 185 11.46 9.54 -8.90
C ASN A 185 12.81 10.29 -8.82
N LYS A 186 13.65 10.10 -9.84
CA LYS A 186 14.95 10.75 -9.98
C LYS A 186 14.90 12.28 -9.98
N ASN A 187 13.74 12.86 -10.26
CA ASN A 187 13.53 14.31 -10.33
C ASN A 187 13.24 14.95 -8.96
N PHE A 188 13.02 14.17 -7.89
CA PHE A 188 12.89 14.74 -6.55
C PHE A 188 14.23 15.35 -6.10
N THR A 189 14.17 16.56 -5.56
CA THR A 189 15.37 17.26 -5.10
C THR A 189 15.91 16.66 -3.81
N SER A 190 17.22 16.71 -3.59
CA SER A 190 17.81 16.28 -2.31
C SER A 190 17.21 17.02 -1.13
N LYS A 191 16.87 18.31 -1.28
CA LYS A 191 16.22 19.13 -0.24
C LYS A 191 14.87 18.54 0.18
N SER A 192 14.03 18.15 -0.77
CA SER A 192 12.71 17.57 -0.46
C SER A 192 12.82 16.19 0.17
N ILE A 193 13.81 15.39 -0.26
CA ILE A 193 14.09 14.07 0.30
C ILE A 193 14.61 14.22 1.73
N GLU A 194 15.59 15.09 1.97
CA GLU A 194 16.15 15.37 3.29
C GLU A 194 15.09 15.92 4.25
N LEU A 195 14.21 16.80 3.77
CA LEU A 195 13.12 17.36 4.56
C LEU A 195 12.21 16.26 5.15
N LEU A 196 11.82 15.28 4.33
CA LEU A 196 10.83 14.26 4.72
C LEU A 196 11.45 12.97 5.27
N PHE A 197 12.66 12.62 4.83
CA PHE A 197 13.28 11.32 5.06
C PHE A 197 14.66 11.40 5.69
N GLY A 198 15.19 12.61 5.92
CA GLY A 198 16.51 12.84 6.50
C GLY A 198 17.64 12.41 5.57
N ASP A 199 18.82 12.20 6.14
CA ASP A 199 19.97 11.65 5.42
C ASP A 199 19.69 10.18 5.04
N SER A 200 19.25 10.00 3.79
CA SER A 200 18.79 8.72 3.25
C SER A 200 19.40 8.47 1.88
N ILE A 201 19.68 7.20 1.59
CA ILE A 201 20.19 6.78 0.29
C ILE A 201 19.04 6.85 -0.73
N HIS A 202 19.16 7.71 -1.75
CA HIS A 202 18.16 7.82 -2.81
C HIS A 202 18.42 6.84 -3.95
N ILE A 203 17.61 5.78 -4.02
CA ILE A 203 17.54 4.88 -5.17
C ILE A 203 16.61 5.50 -6.21
N LYS A 204 17.20 6.00 -7.29
CA LYS A 204 16.50 6.79 -8.31
C LYS A 204 15.70 5.93 -9.25
N THR A 205 14.47 6.34 -9.53
CA THR A 205 13.55 5.65 -10.46
C THR A 205 13.16 6.54 -11.62
N PRO A 206 12.77 5.97 -12.78
CA PRO A 206 12.08 6.72 -13.82
C PRO A 206 10.82 7.43 -13.29
N SER A 207 10.44 8.54 -13.93
CA SER A 207 9.22 9.28 -13.60
C SER A 207 7.94 8.58 -14.09
N THR A 208 8.06 7.72 -15.09
CA THR A 208 6.99 6.89 -15.65
C THR A 208 7.52 5.49 -15.95
N ASN A 209 6.64 4.48 -15.93
CA ASN A 209 6.98 3.08 -16.23
C ASN A 209 8.19 2.54 -15.45
N ALA A 210 8.33 2.88 -14.16
CA ALA A 210 9.46 2.47 -13.34
C ALA A 210 9.66 0.94 -13.28
N TYR A 211 8.60 0.17 -13.58
CA TYR A 211 8.66 -1.28 -13.69
C TYR A 211 9.65 -1.81 -14.75
N SER A 212 9.95 -1.04 -15.81
CA SER A 212 10.94 -1.47 -16.80
C SER A 212 12.35 -1.62 -16.23
N GLU A 213 12.63 -0.97 -15.10
CA GLU A 213 13.92 -1.01 -14.41
C GLU A 213 13.83 -1.72 -13.05
N ILE A 214 12.78 -2.51 -12.81
CA ILE A 214 12.51 -3.10 -11.49
C ILE A 214 13.65 -3.98 -10.95
N ASP A 215 14.38 -4.66 -11.84
CA ASP A 215 15.50 -5.54 -11.46
C ASP A 215 16.71 -4.71 -10.96
N ARG A 216 17.06 -3.63 -11.66
CA ARG A 216 18.10 -2.67 -11.23
C ARG A 216 17.73 -2.04 -9.89
N ILE A 217 16.52 -1.51 -9.79
CA ILE A 217 16.02 -0.82 -8.59
C ILE A 217 16.02 -1.76 -7.39
N HIS A 218 15.63 -3.02 -7.58
CA HIS A 218 15.68 -4.04 -6.54
C HIS A 218 17.12 -4.28 -6.06
N ASN A 219 18.06 -4.50 -6.97
CA ASN A 219 19.45 -4.80 -6.61
C ASN A 219 20.11 -3.64 -5.83
N GLU A 220 19.98 -2.41 -6.32
CA GLU A 220 20.50 -1.22 -5.64
C GLU A 220 19.86 -1.04 -4.25
N SER A 221 18.55 -1.31 -4.13
CA SER A 221 17.86 -1.26 -2.83
C SER A 221 18.39 -2.31 -1.86
N THR A 222 18.62 -3.55 -2.32
CA THR A 222 19.15 -4.63 -1.47
C THR A 222 20.58 -4.34 -1.00
N GLU A 223 21.44 -3.82 -1.88
CA GLU A 223 22.81 -3.41 -1.55
C GLU A 223 22.86 -2.28 -0.51
N ALA A 224 21.92 -1.33 -0.59
CA ALA A 224 21.78 -0.28 0.40
C ALA A 224 21.31 -0.83 1.75
N ILE A 225 20.30 -1.71 1.74
CA ILE A 225 19.74 -2.33 2.95
C ILE A 225 20.75 -3.21 3.68
N ASP A 226 21.62 -3.94 2.97
CA ASP A 226 22.64 -4.82 3.58
C ASP A 226 23.60 -4.13 4.56
N LYS A 227 23.74 -2.82 4.43
CA LYS A 227 24.65 -2.01 5.25
C LYS A 227 24.01 -1.50 6.54
N ILE A 228 22.73 -1.82 6.78
CA ILE A 228 21.91 -1.19 7.82
C ILE A 228 21.23 -2.26 8.68
N SER A 229 21.36 -2.14 10.01
CA SER A 229 20.81 -3.11 10.97
C SER A 229 19.29 -3.05 11.09
N HIS A 230 18.74 -1.84 11.15
CA HIS A 230 17.30 -1.54 11.12
C HIS A 230 17.06 -0.30 10.26
N CYS A 231 16.05 -0.36 9.39
CA CYS A 231 15.60 0.82 8.66
C CYS A 231 14.15 0.74 8.23
N VAL A 232 13.61 1.92 7.97
CA VAL A 232 12.48 2.11 7.07
C VAL A 232 13.02 2.34 5.66
N VAL A 233 12.43 1.64 4.70
CA VAL A 233 12.59 1.90 3.26
C VAL A 233 11.32 2.61 2.78
N CYS A 234 11.42 3.90 2.50
CA CYS A 234 10.31 4.69 1.97
C CYS A 234 10.27 4.59 0.45
N ILE A 235 9.09 4.25 -0.09
CA ILE A 235 8.92 3.95 -1.52
C ILE A 235 7.81 4.84 -2.09
N ALA A 236 8.13 5.57 -3.17
CA ALA A 236 7.22 6.46 -3.89
C ALA A 236 7.34 6.24 -5.40
N MET A 237 6.77 5.13 -5.89
CA MET A 237 6.93 4.65 -7.28
C MET A 237 5.61 4.27 -7.98
N GLY A 238 4.47 4.70 -7.45
CA GLY A 238 3.16 4.24 -7.95
C GLY A 238 3.06 2.71 -7.98
N CYS A 239 2.36 2.16 -8.98
CA CYS A 239 2.07 0.73 -9.10
C CYS A 239 3.31 -0.17 -9.14
N SER A 240 4.43 0.31 -9.69
CA SER A 240 5.68 -0.44 -9.69
C SER A 240 6.24 -0.67 -8.28
N GLY A 241 5.89 0.21 -7.32
CA GLY A 241 6.28 0.10 -5.92
C GLY A 241 5.77 -1.18 -5.27
N ARG A 242 4.56 -1.66 -5.62
CA ARG A 242 4.00 -2.91 -5.05
C ARG A 242 4.81 -4.12 -5.45
N ALA A 243 5.26 -4.18 -6.70
CA ALA A 243 6.14 -5.24 -7.18
C ALA A 243 7.50 -5.20 -6.48
N LEU A 244 8.09 -4.01 -6.33
CA LEU A 244 9.36 -3.83 -5.61
C LEU A 244 9.21 -4.27 -4.14
N MET A 245 8.20 -3.76 -3.44
CA MET A 245 7.95 -4.08 -2.04
C MET A 245 7.73 -5.57 -1.82
N LYS A 246 7.09 -6.27 -2.75
CA LYS A 246 6.95 -7.73 -2.68
C LYS A 246 8.32 -8.41 -2.70
N ARG A 247 9.20 -8.02 -3.63
CA ARG A 247 10.55 -8.59 -3.75
C ARG A 247 11.40 -8.27 -2.52
N LEU A 248 11.41 -7.00 -2.10
CA LEU A 248 12.13 -6.56 -0.91
C LEU A 248 11.61 -7.27 0.34
N HIS A 249 10.30 -7.43 0.51
CA HIS A 249 9.73 -8.14 1.65
C HIS A 249 10.23 -9.60 1.72
N HIS A 250 10.32 -10.31 0.58
CA HIS A 250 10.91 -11.65 0.55
C HIS A 250 12.38 -11.65 0.95
N TYR A 251 13.14 -10.69 0.45
CA TYR A 251 14.57 -10.55 0.74
C TYR A 251 14.83 -10.15 2.20
N THR A 252 13.99 -9.31 2.81
CA THR A 252 14.18 -8.79 4.17
C THR A 252 13.45 -9.57 5.27
N ARG A 253 12.90 -10.77 5.00
CA ARG A 253 12.11 -11.53 5.99
C ARG A 253 12.82 -11.81 7.32
N SER A 254 14.14 -11.97 7.28
CA SER A 254 14.98 -12.22 8.45
C SER A 254 15.63 -10.94 8.99
N LYS A 255 15.29 -9.78 8.44
CA LYS A 255 15.85 -8.48 8.80
C LYS A 255 14.80 -7.59 9.45
N ASN A 256 15.24 -6.66 10.28
CA ASN A 256 14.39 -5.64 10.87
C ASN A 256 14.18 -4.49 9.88
N VAL A 257 13.54 -4.76 8.75
CA VAL A 257 13.27 -3.75 7.71
C VAL A 257 11.77 -3.54 7.56
N PHE A 258 11.35 -2.29 7.64
CA PHE A 258 9.96 -1.91 7.39
C PHE A 258 9.83 -1.21 6.04
N LEU A 259 8.93 -1.68 5.18
CA LEU A 259 8.67 -1.08 3.87
C LEU A 259 7.46 -0.15 3.95
N PHE A 260 7.64 1.14 3.66
CA PHE A 260 6.56 2.12 3.72
C PHE A 260 6.29 2.72 2.34
N ASP A 261 5.11 2.45 1.77
CA ASP A 261 4.65 3.13 0.56
C ASP A 261 4.18 4.56 0.93
N PHE A 262 4.92 5.58 0.50
CA PHE A 262 4.65 6.99 0.84
C PHE A 262 3.59 7.63 -0.08
N GLY A 263 3.56 7.20 -1.34
CA GLY A 263 2.64 7.73 -2.34
C GLY A 263 2.90 9.17 -2.76
N SER A 264 1.83 9.82 -3.19
CA SER A 264 1.86 11.12 -3.88
C SER A 264 1.84 12.33 -2.95
N LEU A 265 1.89 12.16 -1.62
CA LEU A 265 2.04 13.33 -0.73
C LEU A 265 3.36 14.08 -1.04
N LEU A 266 4.38 13.33 -1.48
CA LEU A 266 5.66 13.90 -1.91
C LEU A 266 5.51 14.80 -3.15
N ASP A 267 4.54 14.49 -4.04
CA ASP A 267 4.27 15.32 -5.21
C ASP A 267 3.80 16.71 -4.76
N GLY A 268 2.87 16.77 -3.81
CA GLY A 268 2.36 18.01 -3.22
C GLY A 268 3.43 18.85 -2.51
N VAL A 269 4.29 18.20 -1.69
CA VAL A 269 5.43 18.88 -1.04
C VAL A 269 6.42 19.47 -2.06
N ASN A 270 6.49 18.91 -3.28
CA ASN A 270 7.30 19.43 -4.37
C ASN A 270 6.53 20.40 -5.29
N GLY A 271 5.33 20.86 -4.90
CA GLY A 271 4.51 21.80 -5.68
C GLY A 271 3.83 21.18 -6.89
N ASN A 272 3.73 19.84 -6.96
CA ASN A 272 3.04 19.13 -8.03
C ASN A 272 1.66 18.64 -7.58
N ASP A 273 0.66 19.50 -7.71
CA ASP A 273 -0.72 19.19 -7.35
C ASP A 273 -1.48 18.51 -8.50
N SER A 274 -0.88 17.48 -9.11
CA SER A 274 -1.55 16.72 -10.18
C SER A 274 -2.70 15.85 -9.68
N ARG A 275 -2.73 15.51 -8.39
CA ARG A 275 -3.73 14.62 -7.79
C ARG A 275 -4.98 15.37 -7.35
N THR A 276 -6.16 14.83 -7.65
CA THR A 276 -7.44 15.44 -7.27
C THR A 276 -7.52 15.78 -5.79
N TRP A 277 -7.08 14.87 -4.91
CA TRP A 277 -7.13 15.12 -3.46
C TRP A 277 -6.19 16.26 -3.02
N LEU A 278 -5.05 16.47 -3.68
CA LEU A 278 -4.17 17.61 -3.40
C LEU A 278 -4.83 18.92 -3.83
N LYS A 279 -5.53 18.93 -4.96
CA LYS A 279 -6.22 20.12 -5.48
C LYS A 279 -7.40 20.58 -4.62
N VAL A 280 -8.12 19.65 -4.00
CA VAL A 280 -9.34 19.95 -3.23
C VAL A 280 -9.07 20.21 -1.76
N ASN A 281 -7.95 19.72 -1.22
CA ASN A 281 -7.56 19.98 0.16
C ASN A 281 -6.40 20.97 0.11
N GLU A 282 -6.62 22.23 0.48
CA GLU A 282 -5.58 23.27 0.51
C GLU A 282 -4.58 23.01 1.66
N ILE A 283 -3.65 22.07 1.45
CA ILE A 283 -2.71 21.64 2.49
C ILE A 283 -1.76 22.78 2.84
N ASN A 284 -1.72 23.15 4.12
CA ASN A 284 -0.67 24.02 4.64
C ASN A 284 0.63 23.20 4.81
N TYR A 285 1.47 23.18 3.77
CA TYR A 285 2.73 22.44 3.80
C TYR A 285 3.73 23.00 4.81
N ASP A 286 3.68 24.30 5.10
CA ASP A 286 4.53 24.90 6.13
C ASP A 286 4.15 24.39 7.52
N GLU A 287 2.87 24.19 7.81
CA GLU A 287 2.45 23.57 9.06
C GLU A 287 2.76 22.07 9.09
N LEU A 288 2.55 21.37 7.96
CA LEU A 288 2.85 19.94 7.85
C LEU A 288 4.33 19.64 8.01
N THR A 289 5.22 20.53 7.53
CA THR A 289 6.67 20.30 7.43
C THR A 289 7.53 21.21 8.30
N GLY A 290 6.99 22.30 8.86
CA GLY A 290 7.75 23.38 9.49
C GLY A 290 8.51 23.02 10.76
N ASN A 291 8.35 21.79 11.27
CA ASN A 291 9.08 21.24 12.40
C ASN A 291 9.74 19.89 12.09
N LEU A 292 9.93 19.53 10.82
CA LEU A 292 10.58 18.28 10.40
C LEU A 292 12.10 18.39 10.35
#